data_AF-A0A7M1MID1-F1
#
_entry.id   AF-A0A7M1MID1-F1
#
_cell.length_a   1.000
_cell.length_b   1.000
_cell.length_c   1.000
_cell.angle_alpha   90.00
_cell.angle_beta   90.00
_cell.angle_gamma   90.00
#
_symmetry.space_group_name_H-M   'P 1'
#
loop_
_entity.id
_entity.type
_entity.pdbx_description
1 polymer ?
#
loop_
_entity_poly.entity_id
_entity_poly.type
_entity_poly.pdbx_seq_one_letter_code
_entity_poly.pdbx_strand_id
1 'polypeptide(L)'
;MKKPFYKLKRFYIPCIILIIILAVLAKLLYSPLYTIYWGMYHFPKKEQEFRIFEKMTLNPSPKDMIKIVDDYQPKLEDFKDLNAKMQKAIFDFKVAKLFGFEDRYYQASLQNYARVFLSVIRKEQTYFNYLNFISNLNSNEKQKYLNLRASTKDLEKQIFEEKLKFIKRYEEFYDYLDSIGYLNKGSWYKGLANMIKILLYGFFLNLNSEICFFIDRNLMFEKMKISYKVFNNLDLNISTKLPDGLTEENWKYLHKEFSIQQRQWINTTQKALDECK
;
A
#
# COMPACT_ATOMS: atom_id res chain seq x y z
N MET A 1 -11.28 -15.93 62.25
CA MET A 1 -11.76 -15.08 61.13
C MET A 1 -11.72 -15.87 59.83
N LYS A 2 -12.88 -16.08 59.16
CA LYS A 2 -12.92 -16.61 57.79
C LYS A 2 -12.17 -15.61 56.89
N LYS A 3 -11.10 -16.05 56.21
CA LYS A 3 -10.40 -15.18 55.24
C LYS A 3 -11.43 -14.63 54.25
N PRO A 4 -11.40 -13.33 53.93
CA PRO A 4 -12.36 -12.78 52.98
C PRO A 4 -12.21 -13.49 51.63
N PHE A 5 -13.32 -13.73 50.95
CA PHE A 5 -13.44 -14.65 49.81
C PHE A 5 -12.39 -14.40 48.70
N TYR A 6 -12.03 -13.14 48.45
CA TYR A 6 -11.01 -12.73 47.48
C TYR A 6 -9.57 -13.14 47.85
N LYS A 7 -9.29 -13.56 49.09
CA LYS A 7 -7.97 -14.08 49.54
C LYS A 7 -7.86 -15.61 49.46
N LEU A 8 -8.90 -16.32 49.00
CA LEU A 8 -8.83 -17.76 48.79
C LEU A 8 -8.08 -18.06 47.48
N LYS A 9 -7.00 -18.86 47.57
CA LYS A 9 -6.20 -19.32 46.40
C LYS A 9 -7.08 -19.85 45.26
N ARG A 10 -8.14 -20.57 45.60
CA ARG A 10 -9.10 -21.15 44.65
C ARG A 10 -9.90 -20.09 43.86
N PHE A 11 -9.97 -18.85 44.34
CA PHE A 11 -10.70 -17.76 43.69
C PHE A 11 -9.78 -16.81 42.93
N TYR A 12 -8.71 -16.29 43.57
CA TYR A 12 -7.86 -15.31 42.89
C TYR A 12 -6.95 -15.90 41.81
N ILE A 13 -6.56 -17.18 41.89
CA ILE A 13 -5.72 -17.81 40.83
C ILE A 13 -6.48 -17.87 39.49
N PRO A 14 -7.71 -18.40 39.41
CA PRO A 14 -8.52 -18.30 38.19
C PRO A 14 -8.73 -16.87 37.70
N CYS A 15 -8.96 -15.91 38.61
CA CYS A 15 -9.11 -14.50 38.22
C CYS A 15 -7.84 -13.91 37.61
N ILE A 16 -6.65 -14.19 38.18
CA ILE A 16 -5.37 -13.74 37.62
C ILE A 16 -5.14 -14.38 36.25
N ILE A 17 -5.40 -15.68 36.10
CA ILE A 17 -5.29 -16.39 34.82
C ILE A 17 -6.20 -15.74 33.78
N LEU A 18 -7.45 -15.43 34.15
CA LEU A 18 -8.40 -14.76 33.26
C LEU A 18 -7.91 -13.37 32.83
N ILE A 19 -7.37 -12.57 33.77
CA ILE A 19 -6.80 -11.25 33.46
C ILE A 19 -5.63 -11.37 32.49
N ILE A 20 -4.74 -12.35 32.68
CA ILE A 20 -3.61 -12.61 31.78
C ILE A 20 -4.12 -12.99 30.39
N ILE A 21 -5.11 -13.89 30.29
CA ILE A 21 -5.71 -14.28 29.01
C ILE A 21 -6.31 -13.06 28.31
N LEU A 22 -7.09 -12.22 29.02
CA LEU A 22 -7.69 -11.02 28.45
C LEU A 22 -6.62 -10.00 27.99
N ALA A 23 -5.55 -9.80 28.76
CA ALA A 23 -4.46 -8.90 28.39
C ALA A 23 -3.72 -9.39 27.13
N VAL A 24 -3.46 -10.70 27.03
CA VAL A 24 -2.86 -11.31 25.84
C VAL A 24 -3.79 -11.18 24.64
N LEU A 25 -5.08 -11.49 24.80
CA LEU A 25 -6.09 -11.35 23.74
C LEU A 25 -6.19 -9.91 23.25
N ALA A 26 -6.24 -8.93 24.15
CA ALA A 26 -6.26 -7.52 23.80
C ALA A 26 -5.04 -7.13 22.97
N LYS A 27 -3.83 -7.54 23.38
CA LYS A 27 -2.59 -7.25 22.65
C LYS A 27 -2.55 -7.92 21.28
N LEU A 28 -3.02 -9.16 21.16
CA LEU A 28 -3.06 -9.91 19.90
C LEU A 28 -4.08 -9.32 18.92
N LEU A 29 -5.28 -8.99 19.40
CA LEU A 29 -6.38 -8.53 18.57
C LEU A 29 -6.29 -7.04 18.22
N TYR A 30 -5.57 -6.24 19.01
CA TYR A 30 -5.52 -4.79 18.82
C TYR A 30 -5.06 -4.39 17.42
N SER A 31 -3.91 -4.88 16.96
CA SER A 31 -3.34 -4.51 15.65
C SER A 31 -4.25 -4.89 14.45
N PRO A 32 -4.73 -6.14 14.34
CA PRO A 32 -5.59 -6.51 13.23
C PRO A 32 -6.98 -5.84 13.28
N LEU A 33 -7.58 -5.67 14.47
CA LEU A 33 -8.84 -4.94 14.60
C LEU A 33 -8.69 -3.45 14.30
N TYR A 34 -7.60 -2.83 14.78
CA TYR A 34 -7.30 -1.44 14.48
C TYR A 34 -7.08 -1.22 12.98
N THR A 35 -6.45 -2.16 12.29
CA THR A 35 -6.30 -2.11 10.82
C THR A 35 -7.65 -2.09 10.10
N ILE A 36 -8.59 -2.92 10.53
CA ILE A 36 -9.96 -2.94 9.99
C ILE A 36 -10.68 -1.64 10.31
N TYR A 37 -10.66 -1.22 11.58
CA TYR A 37 -11.26 0.04 12.03
C TYR A 37 -10.72 1.24 11.25
N TRP A 38 -9.40 1.33 11.10
CA TRP A 38 -8.75 2.39 10.34
C TRP A 38 -9.17 2.37 8.87
N GLY A 39 -9.24 1.18 8.27
CA GLY A 39 -9.72 1.01 6.90
C GLY A 39 -11.17 1.45 6.68
N MET A 40 -12.03 1.28 7.68
CA MET A 40 -13.43 1.68 7.59
C MET A 40 -13.65 3.18 7.85
N TYR A 41 -12.98 3.73 8.85
CA TYR A 41 -13.33 5.06 9.38
C TYR A 41 -12.30 6.17 9.10
N HIS A 42 -11.02 5.82 8.93
CA HIS A 42 -9.95 6.79 8.72
C HIS A 42 -9.48 6.86 7.26
N PHE A 43 -9.41 5.70 6.59
CA PHE A 43 -9.00 5.64 5.20
C PHE A 43 -9.85 6.51 4.26
N PRO A 44 -11.20 6.58 4.37
CA PRO A 44 -12.00 7.45 3.48
C PRO A 44 -11.63 8.94 3.58
N LYS A 45 -11.31 9.41 4.79
CA LYS A 45 -10.84 10.79 5.00
C LYS A 45 -9.49 11.01 4.32
N LYS A 46 -8.57 10.06 4.46
CA LYS A 46 -7.27 10.09 3.77
C LYS A 46 -7.42 10.04 2.26
N GLU A 47 -8.33 9.23 1.75
CA GLU A 47 -8.65 9.18 0.32
C GLU A 47 -9.16 10.53 -0.19
N GLN A 48 -10.02 11.22 0.57
CA GLN A 48 -10.47 12.56 0.22
C GLN A 48 -9.31 13.58 0.21
N GLU A 49 -8.41 13.54 1.20
CA GLU A 49 -7.19 14.37 1.21
C GLU A 49 -6.35 14.12 -0.06
N PHE A 50 -6.23 12.87 -0.50
CA PHE A 50 -5.51 12.52 -1.73
C PHE A 50 -6.21 13.07 -2.98
N ARG A 51 -7.54 12.94 -3.09
CA ARG A 51 -8.30 13.50 -4.22
C ARG A 51 -8.22 15.02 -4.29
N ILE A 52 -8.18 15.70 -3.15
CA ILE A 52 -7.98 17.16 -3.10
C ILE A 52 -6.60 17.52 -3.64
N PHE A 53 -5.56 16.80 -3.24
CA PHE A 53 -4.21 17.00 -3.77
C PHE A 53 -4.15 16.74 -5.28
N GLU A 54 -4.74 15.63 -5.76
CA GLU A 54 -4.79 15.32 -7.20
C GLU A 54 -5.45 16.44 -8.02
N LYS A 55 -6.52 17.05 -7.48
CA LYS A 55 -7.16 18.21 -8.09
C LYS A 55 -6.25 19.43 -8.18
N MET A 56 -5.41 19.69 -7.17
CA MET A 56 -4.43 20.78 -7.22
C MET A 56 -3.33 20.53 -8.26
N THR A 57 -3.07 19.27 -8.59
CA THR A 57 -2.05 18.86 -9.57
C THR A 57 -2.58 18.72 -11.00
N LEU A 58 -3.88 18.88 -11.21
CA LEU A 58 -4.48 18.84 -12.54
C LEU A 58 -4.29 20.22 -13.21
N ASN A 59 -3.41 20.27 -14.21
CA ASN A 59 -3.06 21.50 -14.96
C ASN A 59 -2.65 22.68 -14.06
N PRO A 60 -1.61 22.52 -13.21
CA PRO A 60 -1.23 23.54 -12.24
C PRO A 60 -0.59 24.74 -12.93
N SER A 61 -0.89 25.95 -12.44
CA SER A 61 -0.10 27.13 -12.80
C SER A 61 1.29 27.05 -12.13
N PRO A 62 2.29 27.81 -12.60
CA PRO A 62 3.58 27.91 -11.90
C PRO A 62 3.45 28.32 -10.42
N LYS A 63 2.45 29.16 -10.10
CA LYS A 63 2.13 29.55 -8.71
C LYS A 63 1.61 28.37 -7.89
N ASP A 64 0.79 27.50 -8.48
CA ASP A 64 0.29 26.30 -7.80
C ASP A 64 1.41 25.29 -7.58
N MET A 65 2.33 25.13 -8.54
CA MET A 65 3.51 24.30 -8.37
C MET A 65 4.38 24.79 -7.21
N ILE A 66 4.62 26.10 -7.11
CA ILE A 66 5.38 26.72 -6.01
C ILE A 66 4.69 26.43 -4.67
N LYS A 67 3.37 26.64 -4.60
CA LYS A 67 2.60 26.33 -3.39
C LYS A 67 2.72 24.85 -3.00
N ILE A 68 2.70 23.94 -3.96
CA ILE A 68 2.87 22.51 -3.70
C ILE A 68 4.25 22.20 -3.13
N VAL A 69 5.30 22.81 -3.68
CA VAL A 69 6.67 22.65 -3.16
C VAL A 69 6.84 23.27 -1.77
N ASP A 70 6.18 24.39 -1.50
CA ASP A 70 6.30 25.04 -0.19
C ASP A 70 5.47 24.31 0.90
N ASP A 71 4.29 23.77 0.56
CA ASP A 71 3.34 23.22 1.54
C ASP A 71 3.37 21.68 1.68
N TYR A 72 3.81 20.94 0.65
CA TYR A 72 3.64 19.48 0.56
C TYR A 72 4.94 18.70 0.44
N GLN A 73 6.00 19.12 1.14
CA GLN A 73 7.23 18.35 1.20
C GLN A 73 6.97 16.91 1.71
N PRO A 74 7.47 15.87 1.01
CA PRO A 74 7.32 14.49 1.40
C PRO A 74 7.94 14.20 2.76
N LYS A 75 7.30 13.32 3.53
CA LYS A 75 7.80 12.89 4.84
C LYS A 75 8.26 11.45 4.74
N LEU A 76 9.51 11.19 5.12
CA LEU A 76 10.03 9.83 5.24
C LEU A 76 9.18 8.96 6.16
N GLU A 77 8.62 9.57 7.22
CA GLU A 77 7.81 8.86 8.21
C GLU A 77 6.54 8.25 7.62
N ASP A 78 5.95 8.86 6.58
CA ASP A 78 4.76 8.31 5.91
C ASP A 78 5.07 6.94 5.27
N PHE A 79 6.29 6.77 4.75
CA PHE A 79 6.74 5.50 4.18
C PHE A 79 7.15 4.49 5.27
N LYS A 80 7.82 4.95 6.33
CA LYS A 80 8.21 4.10 7.46
C LYS A 80 7.01 3.52 8.21
N ASP A 81 5.97 4.31 8.45
CA ASP A 81 4.73 3.87 9.08
C ASP A 81 4.03 2.79 8.24
N LEU A 82 3.90 3.01 6.92
CA LEU A 82 3.35 2.02 5.99
C LEU A 82 4.16 0.72 6.00
N ASN A 83 5.48 0.84 6.00
CA ASN A 83 6.36 -0.32 6.12
C ASN A 83 6.13 -1.06 7.44
N ALA A 84 6.09 -0.37 8.57
CA ALA A 84 5.86 -0.97 9.88
C ALA A 84 4.52 -1.73 9.94
N LYS A 85 3.48 -1.19 9.32
CA LYS A 85 2.18 -1.85 9.16
C LYS A 85 2.29 -3.12 8.32
N MET A 86 2.92 -3.06 7.14
CA MET A 86 3.11 -4.22 6.28
C MET A 86 3.96 -5.31 6.91
N GLN A 87 4.95 -4.98 7.74
CA GLN A 87 5.77 -5.95 8.46
C GLN A 87 4.95 -6.86 9.39
N LYS A 88 3.86 -6.34 9.95
CA LYS A 88 2.96 -7.09 10.82
C LYS A 88 1.88 -7.85 10.05
N ALA A 89 1.75 -7.63 8.74
CA ALA A 89 0.61 -8.11 7.95
C ALA A 89 0.41 -9.64 8.05
N ILE A 90 1.48 -10.42 7.94
CA ILE A 90 1.42 -11.88 8.05
C ILE A 90 0.95 -12.32 9.45
N PHE A 91 1.50 -11.71 10.50
CA PHE A 91 1.14 -12.04 11.88
C PHE A 91 -0.31 -11.66 12.18
N ASP A 92 -0.70 -10.43 11.85
CA ASP A 92 -2.04 -9.91 12.05
C ASP A 92 -3.08 -10.70 11.23
N PHE A 93 -2.73 -11.13 10.02
CA PHE A 93 -3.57 -12.02 9.23
C PHE A 93 -3.75 -13.40 9.90
N LYS A 94 -2.68 -13.98 10.47
CA LYS A 94 -2.79 -15.25 11.23
C LYS A 94 -3.74 -15.11 12.41
N VAL A 95 -3.65 -14.00 13.15
CA VAL A 95 -4.58 -13.68 14.23
C VAL A 95 -6.00 -13.53 13.67
N ALA A 96 -6.19 -12.71 12.64
CA ALA A 96 -7.50 -12.52 12.03
C ALA A 96 -8.15 -13.83 11.57
N LYS A 97 -7.35 -14.75 10.99
CA LYS A 97 -7.79 -16.08 10.58
C LYS A 97 -8.17 -16.97 11.76
N LEU A 98 -7.40 -16.93 12.86
CA LEU A 98 -7.72 -17.68 14.08
C LEU A 98 -9.08 -17.28 14.65
N PHE A 99 -9.45 -16.00 14.52
CA PHE A 99 -10.71 -15.45 15.05
C PHE A 99 -11.80 -15.28 13.97
N GLY A 100 -11.58 -15.74 12.74
CA GLY A 100 -12.60 -15.79 11.68
C GLY A 100 -12.97 -14.46 11.02
N PHE A 101 -12.09 -13.46 11.06
CA PHE A 101 -12.29 -12.16 10.42
C PHE A 101 -11.22 -11.82 9.37
N GLU A 102 -10.53 -12.82 8.85
CA GLU A 102 -9.43 -12.64 7.90
C GLU A 102 -9.83 -11.97 6.59
N ASP A 103 -11.07 -12.17 6.11
CA ASP A 103 -11.54 -11.56 4.85
C ASP A 103 -11.63 -10.03 4.97
N ARG A 104 -12.05 -9.51 6.14
CA ARG A 104 -12.04 -8.07 6.44
C ARG A 104 -10.64 -7.53 6.60
N TYR A 105 -9.78 -8.28 7.29
CA TYR A 105 -8.37 -7.90 7.45
C TYR A 105 -7.64 -7.87 6.12
N TYR A 106 -7.85 -8.86 5.25
CA TYR A 106 -7.29 -8.95 3.90
C TYR A 106 -7.65 -7.72 3.07
N GLN A 107 -8.94 -7.35 3.05
CA GLN A 107 -9.38 -6.13 2.37
C GLN A 107 -8.69 -4.88 2.91
N ALA A 108 -8.71 -4.70 4.23
CA ALA A 108 -8.14 -3.52 4.86
C ALA A 108 -6.62 -3.41 4.65
N SER A 109 -5.88 -4.49 4.88
CA SER A 109 -4.42 -4.52 4.75
C SER A 109 -3.97 -4.43 3.29
N LEU A 110 -4.51 -5.26 2.40
CA LEU A 110 -4.02 -5.36 1.04
C LEU A 110 -4.45 -4.14 0.21
N GLN A 111 -5.73 -3.74 0.27
CA GLN A 111 -6.23 -2.62 -0.54
C GLN A 111 -5.81 -1.28 0.02
N ASN A 112 -6.09 -1.04 1.31
CA ASN A 112 -5.92 0.31 1.84
C ASN A 112 -4.45 0.66 1.98
N TYR A 113 -3.58 -0.25 2.45
CA TYR A 113 -2.16 0.07 2.54
C TYR A 113 -1.54 0.28 1.15
N ALA A 114 -1.90 -0.53 0.15
CA ALA A 114 -1.45 -0.30 -1.21
C ALA A 114 -1.96 1.03 -1.78
N ARG A 115 -3.23 1.39 -1.56
CA ARG A 115 -3.78 2.67 -2.00
C ARG A 115 -3.09 3.85 -1.33
N VAL A 116 -2.88 3.82 -0.02
CA VAL A 116 -2.13 4.87 0.69
C VAL A 116 -0.72 4.96 0.13
N PHE A 117 -0.03 3.83 -0.06
CA PHE A 117 1.31 3.79 -0.62
C PHE A 117 1.37 4.44 -2.01
N LEU A 118 0.46 4.07 -2.93
CA LEU A 118 0.37 4.67 -4.26
C LEU A 118 0.11 6.18 -4.19
N SER A 119 -0.75 6.65 -3.28
CA SER A 119 -1.02 8.07 -3.10
C SER A 119 0.18 8.85 -2.54
N VAL A 120 0.91 8.28 -1.58
CA VAL A 120 2.13 8.90 -1.01
C VAL A 120 3.24 8.94 -2.06
N ILE A 121 3.41 7.89 -2.87
CA ILE A 121 4.34 7.90 -4.02
C ILE A 121 4.00 9.04 -4.99
N ARG A 122 2.73 9.16 -5.41
CA ARG A 122 2.31 10.22 -6.34
C ARG A 122 2.63 11.61 -5.80
N LYS A 123 2.31 11.87 -4.52
CA LYS A 123 2.61 13.14 -3.85
C LYS A 123 4.10 13.46 -3.90
N GLU A 124 4.93 12.48 -3.60
CA GLU A 124 6.37 12.65 -3.59
C GLU A 124 6.94 12.93 -4.98
N GLN A 125 6.46 12.23 -6.01
CA GLN A 125 6.88 12.48 -7.39
C GLN A 125 6.44 13.84 -7.89
N THR A 126 5.19 14.23 -7.62
CA THR A 126 4.70 15.57 -7.95
C THR A 126 5.60 16.63 -7.32
N TYR A 127 5.93 16.48 -6.04
CA TYR A 127 6.80 17.40 -5.32
C TYR A 127 8.17 17.51 -5.99
N PHE A 128 8.87 16.40 -6.21
CA PHE A 128 10.22 16.44 -6.78
C PHE A 128 10.23 16.91 -8.23
N ASN A 129 9.22 16.56 -9.03
CA ASN A 129 9.07 17.06 -10.39
C ASN A 129 8.89 18.58 -10.42
N TYR A 130 8.02 19.13 -9.57
CA TYR A 130 7.81 20.57 -9.49
C TYR A 130 9.02 21.29 -8.89
N LEU A 131 9.68 20.72 -7.89
CA LEU A 131 10.91 21.28 -7.34
C LEU A 131 12.01 21.35 -8.41
N ASN A 132 12.18 20.30 -9.22
CA ASN A 132 13.12 20.30 -10.33
C ASN A 132 12.75 21.36 -11.38
N PHE A 133 11.47 21.45 -11.76
CA PHE A 133 10.99 22.43 -12.72
C PHE A 133 11.24 23.88 -12.23
N ILE A 134 10.81 24.19 -11.01
CA ILE A 134 10.93 25.54 -10.42
C ILE A 134 12.39 25.92 -10.21
N SER A 135 13.24 24.98 -9.81
CA SER A 135 14.69 25.23 -9.66
C SER A 135 15.36 25.64 -10.97
N ASN A 136 14.78 25.28 -12.11
CA ASN A 136 15.25 25.64 -13.44
C ASN A 136 14.61 26.93 -13.99
N LEU A 137 13.57 27.47 -13.34
CA LEU A 137 12.96 28.73 -13.74
C LEU A 137 13.92 29.91 -13.50
N ASN A 138 13.88 30.89 -14.40
CA ASN A 138 14.59 32.14 -14.21
C ASN A 138 13.76 33.08 -13.31
N SER A 139 13.86 32.91 -11.99
CA SER A 139 13.12 33.69 -10.99
C SER A 139 14.04 34.24 -9.89
N ASN A 140 13.58 35.27 -9.18
CA ASN A 140 14.30 35.83 -8.03
C ASN A 140 14.46 34.82 -6.87
N GLU A 141 13.62 33.78 -6.82
CA GLU A 141 13.68 32.71 -5.83
C GLU A 141 14.47 31.48 -6.31
N LYS A 142 15.11 31.53 -7.49
CA LYS A 142 15.85 30.38 -8.05
C LYS A 142 16.85 29.78 -7.05
N GLN A 143 17.61 30.61 -6.34
CA GLN A 143 18.60 30.12 -5.37
C GLN A 143 17.96 29.40 -4.18
N LYS A 144 16.79 29.85 -3.72
CA LYS A 144 16.01 29.19 -2.66
C LYS A 144 15.66 27.76 -3.07
N TYR A 145 15.12 27.59 -4.28
CA TYR A 145 14.70 26.26 -4.78
C TYR A 145 15.88 25.36 -5.15
N LEU A 146 16.99 25.90 -5.68
CA LEU A 146 18.23 25.15 -5.88
C LEU A 146 18.79 24.61 -4.55
N ASN A 147 18.82 25.45 -3.52
CA ASN A 147 19.27 25.03 -2.19
C ASN A 147 18.33 23.95 -1.60
N LEU A 148 17.01 24.11 -1.76
CA LEU A 148 16.02 23.13 -1.34
C LEU A 148 16.17 21.80 -2.09
N ARG A 149 16.45 21.83 -3.40
CA ARG A 149 16.70 20.63 -4.18
C ARG A 149 17.95 19.89 -3.72
N ALA A 150 19.03 20.63 -3.44
CA ALA A 150 20.27 20.07 -2.92
C ALA A 150 20.05 19.42 -1.54
N SER A 151 19.34 20.09 -0.63
CA SER A 151 19.10 19.58 0.73
C SER A 151 18.14 18.39 0.78
N THR A 152 17.25 18.22 -0.20
CA THR A 152 16.27 17.13 -0.25
C THR A 152 16.74 15.87 -0.98
N LYS A 153 17.96 15.87 -1.54
CA LYS A 153 18.51 14.72 -2.29
C LYS A 153 18.64 13.46 -1.43
N ASP A 154 19.07 13.61 -0.19
CA ASP A 154 19.18 12.48 0.74
C ASP A 154 17.80 11.93 1.15
N LEU A 155 16.82 12.82 1.34
CA LEU A 155 15.43 12.44 1.62
C LEU A 155 14.83 11.61 0.47
N GLU A 156 15.02 12.04 -0.78
CA GLU A 156 14.55 11.31 -1.98
C GLU A 156 15.13 9.88 -2.02
N LYS A 157 16.43 9.74 -1.75
CA LYS A 157 17.09 8.43 -1.66
C LYS A 157 16.53 7.56 -0.53
N GLN A 158 16.37 8.11 0.66
CA GLN A 158 15.79 7.36 1.79
C GLN A 158 14.35 6.91 1.49
N ILE A 159 13.54 7.77 0.85
CA ILE A 159 12.20 7.43 0.42
C ILE A 159 12.22 6.30 -0.62
N PHE A 160 13.15 6.34 -1.59
CA PHE A 160 13.34 5.28 -2.57
C PHE A 160 13.57 3.91 -1.90
N GLU A 161 14.46 3.87 -0.90
CA GLU A 161 14.73 2.64 -0.13
C GLU A 161 13.49 2.13 0.62
N GLU A 162 12.71 3.03 1.23
CA GLU A 162 11.47 2.66 1.90
C GLU A 162 10.39 2.17 0.92
N LYS A 163 10.30 2.72 -0.29
CA LYS A 163 9.41 2.22 -1.35
C LYS A 163 9.75 0.77 -1.72
N LEU A 164 11.04 0.45 -1.87
CA LEU A 164 11.50 -0.92 -2.14
C LEU A 164 11.16 -1.89 -1.00
N LYS A 165 11.39 -1.47 0.26
CA LYS A 165 11.02 -2.26 1.43
C LYS A 165 9.52 -2.58 1.46
N PHE A 166 8.68 -1.62 1.07
CA PHE A 166 7.23 -1.82 1.03
C PHE A 166 6.83 -2.86 -0.01
N ILE A 167 7.35 -2.74 -1.23
CA ILE A 167 7.08 -3.70 -2.33
C ILE A 167 7.53 -5.10 -1.91
N LYS A 168 8.71 -5.24 -1.31
CA LYS A 168 9.21 -6.52 -0.80
C LYS A 168 8.29 -7.12 0.27
N ARG A 169 7.89 -6.33 1.27
CA ARG A 169 6.97 -6.79 2.33
C ARG A 169 5.60 -7.17 1.78
N TYR A 170 5.14 -6.48 0.74
CA TYR A 170 3.91 -6.84 0.03
C TYR A 170 4.06 -8.18 -0.69
N GLU A 171 5.18 -8.43 -1.38
CA GLU A 171 5.47 -9.73 -2.00
C GLU A 171 5.48 -10.85 -0.96
N GLU A 172 6.18 -10.66 0.17
CA GLU A 172 6.23 -11.64 1.26
C GLU A 172 4.83 -11.97 1.80
N PHE A 173 3.97 -10.96 1.94
CA PHE A 173 2.58 -11.18 2.36
C PHE A 173 1.77 -11.91 1.29
N TYR A 174 1.92 -11.54 0.02
CA TYR A 174 1.28 -12.24 -1.10
C TYR A 174 1.67 -13.72 -1.14
N ASP A 175 2.97 -14.01 -1.12
CA ASP A 175 3.52 -15.36 -1.19
C ASP A 175 3.03 -16.21 0.00
N TYR A 176 2.95 -15.59 1.18
CA TYR A 176 2.33 -16.22 2.34
C TYR A 176 0.86 -16.58 2.08
N LEU A 177 0.04 -15.65 1.59
CA LEU A 177 -1.38 -15.91 1.31
C LEU A 177 -1.58 -17.00 0.24
N ASP A 178 -0.74 -17.02 -0.79
CA ASP A 178 -0.78 -18.06 -1.83
C ASP A 178 -0.36 -19.42 -1.27
N SER A 179 0.72 -19.47 -0.47
CA SER A 179 1.25 -20.71 0.12
C SER A 179 0.26 -21.44 1.04
N ILE A 180 -0.62 -20.71 1.72
CA ILE A 180 -1.66 -21.28 2.58
C ILE A 180 -2.97 -21.54 1.83
N GLY A 181 -2.98 -21.38 0.50
CA GLY A 181 -4.15 -21.55 -0.36
C GLY A 181 -5.23 -20.49 -0.18
N TYR A 182 -4.96 -19.39 0.53
CA TYR A 182 -5.98 -18.38 0.84
C TYR A 182 -6.47 -17.65 -0.42
N LEU A 183 -5.56 -17.37 -1.36
CA LEU A 183 -5.92 -16.74 -2.64
C LEU A 183 -6.79 -17.63 -3.53
N ASN A 184 -6.83 -18.95 -3.26
CA ASN A 184 -7.66 -19.91 -4.02
C ASN A 184 -9.12 -19.95 -3.52
N LYS A 185 -9.51 -19.12 -2.53
CA LYS A 185 -10.91 -18.97 -2.10
C LYS A 185 -11.85 -18.43 -3.20
N GLY A 186 -11.30 -17.82 -4.25
CA GLY A 186 -12.06 -17.38 -5.42
C GLY A 186 -11.26 -16.44 -6.31
N SER A 187 -11.72 -16.26 -7.55
CA SER A 187 -11.07 -15.41 -8.55
C SER A 187 -10.85 -13.98 -8.07
N TRP A 188 -11.76 -13.46 -7.23
CA TRP A 188 -11.65 -12.10 -6.68
C TRP A 188 -10.43 -11.93 -5.76
N TYR A 189 -10.14 -12.89 -4.88
CA TYR A 189 -8.99 -12.81 -3.98
C TYR A 189 -7.69 -12.81 -4.77
N LYS A 190 -7.51 -13.81 -5.65
CA LYS A 190 -6.32 -13.94 -6.49
C LYS A 190 -6.18 -12.77 -7.48
N GLY A 191 -7.30 -12.27 -8.01
CA GLY A 191 -7.34 -11.15 -8.92
C GLY A 191 -6.97 -9.83 -8.27
N LEU A 192 -7.56 -9.51 -7.12
CA LEU A 192 -7.22 -8.32 -6.35
C LEU A 192 -5.72 -8.28 -5.99
N ALA A 193 -5.19 -9.41 -5.53
CA ALA A 193 -3.79 -9.54 -5.15
C ALA A 193 -2.85 -9.27 -6.33
N ASN A 194 -3.12 -9.87 -7.49
CA ASN A 194 -2.32 -9.63 -8.69
C ASN A 194 -2.50 -8.22 -9.26
N MET A 195 -3.71 -7.66 -9.21
CA MET A 195 -3.98 -6.28 -9.64
C MET A 195 -3.14 -5.28 -8.83
N ILE A 196 -3.07 -5.46 -7.51
CA ILE A 196 -2.25 -4.59 -6.67
C ILE A 196 -0.75 -4.80 -6.94
N LYS A 197 -0.25 -6.02 -7.15
CA LYS A 197 1.14 -6.24 -7.57
C LYS A 197 1.48 -5.44 -8.84
N ILE A 198 0.61 -5.53 -9.85
CA ILE A 198 0.80 -4.81 -11.12
C ILE A 198 0.83 -3.30 -10.88
N LEU A 199 -0.07 -2.78 -10.05
CA LEU A 199 -0.08 -1.36 -9.66
C LEU A 199 1.22 -0.96 -8.95
N LEU A 200 1.69 -1.74 -7.97
CA LEU A 200 2.89 -1.43 -7.22
C LEU A 200 4.13 -1.38 -8.13
N TYR A 201 4.34 -2.41 -8.97
CA TYR A 201 5.46 -2.39 -9.91
C TYR A 201 5.31 -1.30 -10.96
N GLY A 202 4.11 -1.14 -11.54
CA GLY A 202 3.85 -0.14 -12.57
C GLY A 202 4.11 1.28 -12.07
N PHE A 203 3.62 1.64 -10.88
CA PHE A 203 3.87 2.96 -10.28
C PHE A 203 5.34 3.13 -9.88
N PHE A 204 5.96 2.09 -9.33
CA PHE A 204 7.37 2.17 -8.96
C PHE A 204 8.29 2.32 -10.16
N LEU A 205 8.02 1.62 -11.27
CA LEU A 205 8.82 1.69 -12.48
C LEU A 205 8.51 2.97 -13.27
N ASN A 206 7.25 3.25 -13.61
CA ASN A 206 6.90 4.35 -14.53
C ASN A 206 7.16 5.75 -13.97
N LEU A 207 7.20 5.90 -12.66
CA LEU A 207 7.22 7.23 -12.05
C LEU A 207 8.53 7.52 -11.32
N ASN A 208 9.53 6.65 -11.48
CA ASN A 208 10.81 6.82 -10.85
C ASN A 208 11.82 7.29 -11.90
N SER A 209 12.31 8.52 -11.74
CA SER A 209 13.32 9.12 -12.61
C SER A 209 14.64 8.34 -12.61
N GLU A 210 14.88 7.51 -11.58
CA GLU A 210 16.06 6.67 -11.47
C GLU A 210 15.86 5.24 -12.01
N ILE A 211 14.76 4.97 -12.72
CA ILE A 211 14.44 3.62 -13.22
C ILE A 211 15.61 2.99 -14.00
N CYS A 212 16.34 3.77 -14.81
CA CYS A 212 17.47 3.26 -15.59
C CYS A 212 18.66 2.82 -14.73
N PHE A 213 18.83 3.39 -13.54
CA PHE A 213 19.91 3.08 -12.60
C PHE A 213 19.51 2.02 -11.57
N PHE A 214 18.22 1.66 -11.51
CA PHE A 214 17.74 0.59 -10.65
C PHE A 214 18.13 -0.79 -11.21
N ILE A 215 18.93 -1.52 -10.44
CA ILE A 215 19.51 -2.82 -10.83
C ILE A 215 18.42 -3.85 -11.12
N ASP A 216 17.39 -3.94 -10.28
CA ASP A 216 16.36 -4.98 -10.38
C ASP A 216 15.15 -4.58 -11.26
N ARG A 217 15.28 -3.53 -12.08
CA ARG A 217 14.16 -3.02 -12.91
C ARG A 217 13.55 -4.09 -13.82
N ASN A 218 14.41 -4.89 -14.45
CA ASN A 218 13.98 -5.97 -15.35
C ASN A 218 13.30 -7.09 -14.57
N LEU A 219 13.83 -7.46 -13.40
CA LEU A 219 13.22 -8.46 -12.54
C LEU A 219 11.83 -8.03 -12.05
N MET A 220 11.68 -6.77 -11.61
CA MET A 220 10.37 -6.23 -11.23
C MET A 220 9.40 -6.22 -12.41
N PHE A 221 9.86 -5.85 -13.60
CA PHE A 221 9.03 -5.85 -14.79
C PHE A 221 8.59 -7.25 -15.22
N GLU A 222 9.45 -8.26 -15.11
CA GLU A 222 9.05 -9.67 -15.30
C GLU A 222 8.00 -10.10 -14.28
N LYS A 223 8.17 -9.76 -13.01
CA LYS A 223 7.17 -10.03 -11.96
C LYS A 223 5.82 -9.37 -12.27
N MET A 224 5.84 -8.13 -12.78
CA MET A 224 4.64 -7.43 -13.25
C MET A 224 3.94 -8.19 -14.39
N LYS A 225 4.70 -8.65 -15.39
CA LYS A 225 4.17 -9.44 -16.52
C LYS A 225 3.60 -10.78 -16.08
N ILE A 226 4.24 -11.47 -15.13
CA ILE A 226 3.73 -12.71 -14.54
C ILE A 226 2.40 -12.45 -13.83
N SER A 227 2.32 -11.42 -12.98
CA SER A 227 1.07 -11.07 -12.30
C SER A 227 -0.05 -10.70 -13.27
N TYR A 228 0.25 -10.01 -14.37
CA TYR A 228 -0.71 -9.72 -15.45
C TYR A 228 -1.22 -11.00 -16.13
N LYS A 229 -0.32 -11.93 -16.44
CA LYS A 229 -0.71 -13.23 -17.01
C LYS A 229 -1.62 -14.01 -16.07
N VAL A 230 -1.30 -14.04 -14.77
CA VAL A 230 -2.15 -14.69 -13.76
C VAL A 230 -3.51 -14.01 -13.67
N PHE A 231 -3.55 -12.68 -13.62
CA PHE A 231 -4.81 -11.92 -13.54
C PHE A 231 -5.72 -12.18 -14.75
N ASN A 232 -5.19 -12.14 -15.97
CA ASN A 232 -6.01 -12.32 -17.17
C ASN A 232 -6.52 -13.74 -17.37
N ASN A 233 -5.80 -14.73 -16.84
CA ASN A 233 -6.15 -16.15 -16.99
C ASN A 233 -6.99 -16.67 -15.82
N LEU A 234 -7.56 -15.79 -14.99
CA LEU A 234 -8.45 -16.19 -13.91
C LEU A 234 -9.73 -16.79 -14.48
N ASP A 235 -10.12 -17.95 -13.96
CA ASP A 235 -11.46 -18.48 -14.19
C ASP A 235 -12.47 -17.70 -13.34
N LEU A 236 -13.27 -16.86 -14.00
CA LEU A 236 -14.25 -15.99 -13.37
C LEU A 236 -15.56 -16.70 -13.01
N ASN A 237 -15.73 -17.98 -13.39
CA ASN A 237 -16.96 -18.76 -13.16
C ASN A 237 -16.86 -19.69 -11.94
N ILE A 238 -15.68 -19.90 -11.35
CA ILE A 238 -15.50 -20.74 -10.15
C ILE A 238 -16.17 -20.05 -8.96
N SER A 239 -17.06 -20.77 -8.25
CA SER A 239 -17.82 -20.37 -7.05
C SER A 239 -17.14 -19.26 -6.25
N THR A 240 -17.48 -18.02 -6.60
CA THR A 240 -16.77 -16.86 -6.08
C THR A 240 -17.34 -16.51 -4.71
N LYS A 241 -16.55 -16.67 -3.65
CA LYS A 241 -16.83 -15.96 -2.40
C LYS A 241 -16.53 -14.47 -2.65
N LEU A 242 -17.45 -13.76 -3.27
CA LEU A 242 -17.32 -12.32 -3.47
C LEU A 242 -17.50 -11.59 -2.12
N PRO A 243 -16.85 -10.44 -1.94
CA PRO A 243 -17.18 -9.53 -0.84
C PRO A 243 -18.66 -9.12 -0.91
N ASP A 244 -19.23 -8.84 0.26
CA ASP A 244 -20.58 -8.29 0.37
C ASP A 244 -20.74 -7.06 -0.52
N GLY A 245 -21.80 -7.04 -1.35
CA GLY A 245 -22.11 -5.94 -2.27
C GLY A 245 -21.42 -5.99 -3.63
N LEU A 246 -20.52 -6.94 -3.90
CA LEU A 246 -19.96 -7.16 -5.23
C LEU A 246 -20.68 -8.29 -5.96
N THR A 247 -21.29 -7.97 -7.11
CA THR A 247 -21.92 -8.97 -7.99
C THR A 247 -20.90 -9.59 -8.94
N GLU A 248 -21.20 -10.78 -9.46
CA GLU A 248 -20.38 -11.45 -10.46
C GLU A 248 -20.21 -10.61 -11.74
N GLU A 249 -21.30 -9.98 -12.19
CA GLU A 249 -21.27 -9.07 -13.35
C GLU A 249 -20.33 -7.89 -13.11
N ASN A 250 -20.41 -7.25 -11.93
CA ASN A 250 -19.51 -6.16 -11.57
C ASN A 250 -18.06 -6.64 -11.50
N TRP A 251 -17.81 -7.84 -10.98
CA TRP A 251 -16.45 -8.40 -10.95
C TRP A 251 -15.92 -8.67 -12.36
N LYS A 252 -16.71 -9.27 -13.25
CA LYS A 252 -16.35 -9.52 -14.66
C LYS A 252 -16.08 -8.20 -15.40
N TYR A 253 -16.91 -7.19 -15.18
CA TYR A 253 -16.71 -5.85 -15.72
C TYR A 253 -15.40 -5.22 -15.23
N LEU A 254 -15.17 -5.19 -13.91
CA LEU A 254 -13.94 -4.65 -13.32
C LEU A 254 -12.70 -5.39 -13.82
N HIS A 255 -12.76 -6.72 -13.93
CA HIS A 255 -11.68 -7.53 -14.46
C HIS A 255 -11.30 -7.12 -15.88
N LYS A 256 -12.30 -6.95 -16.75
CA LYS A 256 -12.11 -6.51 -18.14
C LYS A 256 -11.48 -5.10 -18.20
N GLU A 257 -12.04 -4.14 -17.48
CA GLU A 257 -11.55 -2.76 -17.47
C GLU A 257 -10.10 -2.68 -16.96
N PHE A 258 -9.80 -3.37 -15.86
CA PHE A 258 -8.44 -3.44 -15.34
C PHE A 258 -7.48 -4.15 -16.30
N SER A 259 -7.90 -5.22 -16.99
CA SER A 259 -7.06 -5.91 -17.96
C SER A 259 -6.58 -4.99 -19.09
N ILE A 260 -7.48 -4.11 -19.58
CA ILE A 260 -7.18 -3.10 -20.61
C ILE A 260 -6.17 -2.09 -20.08
N GLN A 261 -6.43 -1.51 -18.90
CA GLN A 261 -5.54 -0.51 -18.29
C GLN A 261 -4.15 -1.07 -17.97
N GLN A 262 -4.08 -2.28 -17.42
CA GLN A 262 -2.82 -2.94 -17.09
C GLN A 262 -1.97 -3.20 -18.34
N ARG A 263 -2.59 -3.55 -19.47
CA ARG A 263 -1.88 -3.69 -20.75
C ARG A 263 -1.20 -2.39 -21.17
N GLN A 264 -1.91 -1.26 -21.03
CA GLN A 264 -1.34 0.04 -21.33
C GLN A 264 -0.15 0.35 -20.42
N TRP A 265 -0.28 0.10 -19.11
CA TRP A 265 0.85 0.30 -18.18
C TRP A 265 2.05 -0.57 -18.51
N ILE A 266 1.86 -1.85 -18.83
CA ILE A 266 2.96 -2.75 -19.23
C ILE A 266 3.67 -2.21 -20.47
N ASN A 267 2.92 -1.75 -21.47
CA ASN A 267 3.51 -1.19 -22.69
C ASN A 267 4.28 0.10 -22.41
N THR A 268 3.73 1.00 -21.58
CA THR A 268 4.42 2.23 -21.17
C THR A 268 5.71 1.92 -20.41
N THR A 269 5.66 0.96 -19.48
CA THR A 269 6.85 0.54 -18.72
C THR A 269 7.90 -0.10 -19.62
N GLN A 270 7.49 -0.97 -20.55
CA GLN A 270 8.40 -1.57 -21.53
C GLN A 270 9.12 -0.47 -22.33
N LYS A 271 8.38 0.51 -22.84
CA LYS A 271 8.95 1.63 -23.59
C LYS A 271 9.96 2.41 -22.75
N ALA A 272 9.61 2.78 -21.52
CA ALA A 272 10.51 3.49 -20.62
C ALA A 272 11.80 2.70 -20.30
N LEU A 273 11.69 1.37 -20.15
CA LEU A 273 12.83 0.49 -19.93
C LEU A 273 13.72 0.32 -21.17
N ASP A 274 13.12 0.34 -22.37
CA ASP A 274 13.87 0.28 -23.63
C ASP A 274 14.65 1.57 -23.90
N GLU A 275 14.15 2.73 -23.44
CA GLU A 275 14.87 4.02 -23.49
C GLU A 275 16.06 4.09 -22.52
N CYS A 276 16.18 3.15 -21.57
CA CYS A 276 17.33 3.04 -20.67
C CYS A 276 18.52 2.25 -21.25
N LYS A 277 18.41 1.71 -22.47
CA LYS A 277 19.47 0.96 -23.17
C LYS A 277 20.38 1.90 -23.95
#